data_AF-A0A1L0BWJ1-F1
#
_entry.id   AF-A0A1L0BWJ1-F1
#
_cell.length_a   1.000
_cell.length_b   1.000
_cell.length_c   1.000
_cell.angle_alpha   90.00
_cell.angle_beta   90.00
_cell.angle_gamma   90.00
#
_symmetry.space_group_name_H-M   'P 1'
#
loop_
_entity.id
_entity.type
_entity.pdbx_description
1 polymer ?
#
loop_
_entity_poly.entity_id
_entity_poly.type
_entity_poly.pdbx_seq_one_letter_code
_entity_poly.pdbx_strand_id
1 'polypeptide(L)'
;MSCENEHFHLHGGHNDDHDHDHDGHDHVAPVPTSVAQLLNSKINLPQVTALNLQNEREDLAKMFKSAENRYLLKPIIKSDADEQLILHIPFLNGSVKLHLMILRTNGDKYCPKTIEMWKNNRGIDFDSVEQFKPNFKVEHPHVGVAVNDDDDDDEEVPETLESDADFVEHHLPRHVFTGVQHLTLFFKDIYGDEEECHIHSIELRGEFTELTKDPVITIYEAAANPADHKKVEATNYLMSMN
;
A
#
# COMPACT_ATOMS: atom_id res chain seq x y z
N MET A 1 26.88 53.99 -71.23
CA MET A 1 26.61 52.56 -71.44
C MET A 1 26.06 52.07 -70.10
N SER A 2 24.78 52.26 -69.79
CA SER A 2 23.54 51.67 -70.34
C SER A 2 23.35 50.20 -69.93
N CYS A 3 22.08 49.87 -69.59
CA CYS A 3 21.45 48.56 -69.32
C CYS A 3 21.41 48.18 -67.83
N GLU A 4 20.29 48.32 -67.08
CA GLU A 4 18.98 47.62 -67.15
C GLU A 4 19.10 46.10 -67.03
N ASN A 5 18.47 45.47 -66.02
CA ASN A 5 17.16 44.82 -66.15
C ASN A 5 16.86 43.85 -64.99
N GLU A 6 15.59 43.80 -64.62
CA GLU A 6 14.91 43.02 -63.59
C GLU A 6 14.95 41.49 -63.81
N HIS A 7 14.61 40.68 -62.80
CA HIS A 7 13.54 39.66 -62.87
C HIS A 7 13.25 38.95 -61.52
N PHE A 8 11.96 38.92 -61.19
CA PHE A 8 11.26 38.12 -60.18
C PHE A 8 11.38 36.60 -60.41
N HIS A 9 11.32 35.80 -59.34
CA HIS A 9 10.57 34.53 -59.33
C HIS A 9 9.98 34.20 -57.94
N LEU A 10 8.66 34.00 -57.92
CA LEU A 10 7.83 33.41 -56.87
C LEU A 10 7.99 31.87 -56.81
N HIS A 11 7.54 31.34 -55.65
CA HIS A 11 6.91 30.02 -55.38
C HIS A 11 7.70 29.00 -54.57
N GLY A 12 7.05 28.51 -53.51
CA GLY A 12 7.41 27.27 -52.82
C GLY A 12 6.84 27.24 -51.39
N GLY A 13 5.51 27.10 -51.27
CA GLY A 13 4.88 26.90 -49.97
C GLY A 13 5.26 25.55 -49.36
N HIS A 14 5.48 25.54 -48.06
CA HIS A 14 5.30 24.36 -47.21
C HIS A 14 4.76 24.85 -45.86
N ASN A 15 3.50 24.51 -45.61
CA ASN A 15 2.96 24.45 -44.26
C ASN A 15 3.62 23.24 -43.60
N ASP A 16 4.51 23.48 -42.65
CA ASP A 16 4.84 22.48 -41.63
C ASP A 16 4.13 22.93 -40.34
N ASP A 17 2.91 22.43 -40.19
CA ASP A 17 2.22 22.35 -38.90
C ASP A 17 3.11 21.50 -37.99
N HIS A 18 3.90 22.17 -37.15
CA HIS A 18 4.52 21.55 -36.01
C HIS A 18 3.45 21.36 -34.93
N ASP A 19 2.75 20.23 -35.06
CA ASP A 19 1.93 19.64 -34.01
C ASP A 19 2.87 19.27 -32.85
N HIS A 20 3.06 20.23 -31.95
CA HIS A 20 3.72 19.99 -30.68
C HIS A 20 2.70 19.29 -29.79
N ASP A 21 2.70 17.96 -29.90
CA ASP A 21 2.11 17.05 -28.93
C ASP A 21 2.82 17.29 -27.59
N HIS A 22 2.32 18.27 -26.84
CA HIS A 22 2.68 18.47 -25.45
C HIS A 22 2.00 17.34 -24.69
N ASP A 23 2.67 16.19 -24.65
CA ASP A 23 2.48 15.15 -23.64
C ASP A 23 2.89 15.77 -22.29
N GLY A 24 2.00 16.63 -21.80
CA GLY A 24 2.05 17.24 -20.50
C GLY A 24 1.82 16.12 -19.50
N HIS A 25 2.91 15.46 -19.12
CA HIS A 25 2.98 14.79 -17.84
C HIS A 25 2.71 15.85 -16.78
N ASP A 26 1.44 15.92 -16.40
CA ASP A 26 0.90 16.73 -15.32
C ASP A 26 1.56 16.21 -14.04
N HIS A 27 2.77 16.71 -13.75
CA HIS A 27 3.51 16.44 -12.53
C HIS A 27 2.88 17.25 -11.40
N VAL A 28 1.63 16.93 -11.09
CA VAL A 28 0.98 17.39 -9.87
C VAL A 28 1.80 16.82 -8.72
N ALA A 29 2.49 17.70 -8.01
CA ALA A 29 3.26 17.33 -6.83
C ALA A 29 2.36 16.54 -5.87
N PRO A 30 2.82 15.39 -5.35
CA PRO A 30 2.04 14.61 -4.41
C PRO A 30 1.56 15.47 -3.25
N VAL A 31 0.29 15.33 -2.87
CA VAL A 31 -0.25 16.09 -1.75
C VAL A 31 0.55 15.71 -0.48
N PRO A 32 1.13 16.69 0.23
CA PRO A 32 1.98 16.42 1.38
C PRO A 32 1.20 15.74 2.51
N THR A 33 1.93 15.08 3.40
CA THR A 33 1.40 14.49 4.63
C THR A 33 2.13 15.06 5.85
N SER A 34 1.56 14.89 7.04
CA SER A 34 2.20 15.29 8.30
C SER A 34 2.19 14.17 9.32
N VAL A 35 2.96 14.33 10.40
CA VAL A 35 3.02 13.39 11.52
C VAL A 35 1.65 13.16 12.18
N ALA A 36 0.72 14.13 12.09
CA ALA A 36 -0.64 13.97 12.59
C ALA A 36 -1.44 12.86 11.87
N GLN A 37 -0.98 12.46 10.69
CA GLN A 37 -1.58 11.39 9.89
C GLN A 37 -0.94 10.01 10.15
N LEU A 38 -0.08 9.89 11.16
CA LEU A 38 0.57 8.63 11.52
C LEU A 38 -0.44 7.57 11.95
N LEU A 39 -0.35 6.38 11.36
CA LEU A 39 -1.31 5.30 11.54
C LEU A 39 -0.91 4.27 12.60
N ASN A 40 0.23 4.42 13.29
CA ASN A 40 0.71 3.40 14.25
C ASN A 40 -0.34 3.03 15.31
N SER A 41 -1.05 4.02 15.86
CA SER A 41 -2.13 3.79 16.85
C SER A 41 -3.36 3.07 16.27
N LYS A 42 -3.43 2.92 14.95
CA LYS A 42 -4.51 2.29 14.20
C LYS A 42 -4.14 0.92 13.66
N ILE A 43 -2.89 0.50 13.81
CA ILE A 43 -2.43 -0.85 13.45
C ILE A 43 -2.74 -1.80 14.61
N ASN A 44 -3.27 -2.98 14.29
CA ASN A 44 -3.46 -4.05 15.28
C ASN A 44 -2.14 -4.79 15.48
N LEU A 45 -1.19 -4.15 16.19
CA LEU A 45 0.18 -4.65 16.38
C LEU A 45 0.27 -6.11 16.86
N PRO A 46 -0.56 -6.60 17.81
CA PRO A 46 -0.52 -8.00 18.23
C PRO A 46 -0.85 -9.02 17.12
N GLN A 47 -1.50 -8.58 16.04
CA GLN A 47 -1.89 -9.41 14.90
C GLN A 47 -1.03 -9.19 13.66
N VAL A 48 0.02 -8.38 13.75
CA VAL A 48 1.02 -8.30 12.68
C VAL A 48 1.76 -9.64 12.61
N THR A 49 1.95 -10.13 11.39
CA THR A 49 2.63 -11.39 11.10
C THR A 49 3.52 -11.22 9.88
N ALA A 50 4.61 -11.98 9.81
CA ALA A 50 5.47 -12.05 8.66
C ALA A 50 5.75 -13.50 8.26
N LEU A 51 6.03 -13.73 6.97
CA LEU A 51 6.53 -14.99 6.43
C LEU A 51 7.99 -14.82 6.04
N ASN A 52 8.81 -15.86 6.26
CA ASN A 52 10.27 -15.83 6.13
C ASN A 52 10.94 -14.80 7.08
N LEU A 53 10.55 -14.82 8.36
CA LEU A 53 11.07 -13.90 9.39
C LEU A 53 12.10 -14.62 10.26
N GLN A 54 13.31 -14.04 10.39
CA GLN A 54 14.37 -14.55 11.28
C GLN A 54 14.13 -14.14 12.75
N ASN A 55 13.62 -12.93 12.98
CA ASN A 55 13.35 -12.42 14.33
C ASN A 55 12.17 -13.13 15.01
N GLU A 56 12.07 -12.94 16.33
CA GLU A 56 10.86 -13.28 17.08
C GLU A 56 9.68 -12.41 16.63
N ARG A 57 8.48 -12.99 16.59
CA ARG A 57 7.27 -12.32 16.09
C ARG A 57 6.96 -11.02 16.85
N GLU A 58 7.30 -10.97 18.13
CA GLU A 58 7.10 -9.81 19.00
C GLU A 58 7.92 -8.58 18.55
N ASP A 59 8.99 -8.78 17.79
CA ASP A 59 9.81 -7.69 17.25
C ASP A 59 9.12 -6.94 16.11
N LEU A 60 8.18 -7.56 15.39
CA LEU A 60 7.43 -6.91 14.30
C LEU A 60 6.71 -5.65 14.80
N ALA A 61 6.16 -5.67 16.01
CA ALA A 61 5.50 -4.50 16.57
C ALA A 61 6.47 -3.32 16.78
N LYS A 62 7.75 -3.63 17.04
CA LYS A 62 8.80 -2.63 17.30
C LYS A 62 9.26 -1.93 16.02
N MET A 63 8.93 -2.41 14.83
CA MET A 63 9.25 -1.72 13.57
C MET A 63 8.40 -0.46 13.34
N PHE A 64 7.24 -0.37 14.01
CA PHE A 64 6.31 0.77 13.92
C PHE A 64 6.65 1.82 14.99
N LYS A 65 7.64 2.66 14.68
CA LYS A 65 8.22 3.63 15.61
C LYS A 65 7.35 4.89 15.78
N SER A 66 7.27 5.41 17.00
CA SER A 66 6.71 6.74 17.29
C SER A 66 7.69 7.84 16.90
N ALA A 67 7.25 9.10 16.95
CA ALA A 67 8.12 10.25 16.67
C ALA A 67 9.36 10.31 17.59
N GLU A 68 9.24 9.84 18.83
CA GLU A 68 10.32 9.88 19.83
C GLU A 68 11.39 8.82 19.57
N ASN A 69 11.03 7.71 18.93
CA ASN A 69 11.92 6.56 18.77
C ASN A 69 12.14 6.16 17.30
N ARG A 70 11.76 7.04 16.36
CA ARG A 70 11.95 6.88 14.90
C ARG A 70 13.40 6.63 14.50
N TYR A 71 14.35 7.14 15.27
CA TYR A 71 15.78 7.00 14.98
C TYR A 71 16.41 5.72 15.54
N LEU A 72 15.67 4.88 16.27
CA LEU A 72 16.16 3.57 16.72
C LEU A 72 16.35 2.63 15.53
N LEU A 73 17.53 2.03 15.43
CA LEU A 73 17.85 1.06 14.39
C LEU A 73 17.47 -0.38 14.77
N LYS A 74 17.38 -0.67 16.07
CA LYS A 74 17.08 -2.02 16.59
C LYS A 74 15.60 -2.16 17.01
N PRO A 75 15.00 -3.37 16.90
CA PRO A 75 15.55 -4.54 16.20
C PRO A 75 15.56 -4.31 14.68
N ILE A 76 16.52 -4.92 13.99
CA ILE A 76 16.55 -5.01 12.53
C ILE A 76 15.69 -6.21 12.17
N ILE A 77 14.65 -6.00 11.37
CA ILE A 77 13.81 -7.09 10.86
C ILE A 77 14.50 -7.71 9.66
N LYS A 78 14.86 -8.98 9.78
CA LYS A 78 15.62 -9.75 8.80
C LYS A 78 14.80 -10.91 8.22
N SER A 79 15.01 -11.22 6.96
CA SER A 79 14.52 -12.48 6.38
C SER A 79 15.37 -13.67 6.83
N ASP A 80 14.83 -14.89 6.82
CA ASP A 80 15.47 -16.07 7.43
C ASP A 80 16.22 -16.96 6.44
N ALA A 81 15.61 -17.27 5.29
CA ALA A 81 16.12 -18.26 4.35
C ALA A 81 16.57 -17.71 2.99
N ASP A 82 15.95 -16.61 2.56
CA ASP A 82 16.20 -15.93 1.29
C ASP A 82 15.80 -14.45 1.43
N GLU A 83 15.99 -13.65 0.39
CA GLU A 83 15.76 -12.19 0.42
C GLU A 83 14.27 -11.80 0.45
N GLN A 84 13.36 -12.77 0.33
CA GLN A 84 11.94 -12.53 0.19
C GLN A 84 11.25 -12.43 1.55
N LEU A 85 10.56 -11.33 1.82
CA LEU A 85 9.83 -11.14 3.09
C LEU A 85 8.39 -10.69 2.82
N ILE A 86 7.41 -11.38 3.40
CA ILE A 86 5.99 -10.97 3.35
C ILE A 86 5.56 -10.47 4.72
N LEU A 87 4.99 -9.26 4.78
CA LEU A 87 4.46 -8.66 6.00
C LEU A 87 2.95 -8.42 5.88
N HIS A 88 2.20 -8.88 6.87
CA HIS A 88 0.76 -8.69 6.99
C HIS A 88 0.45 -7.71 8.12
N ILE A 89 -0.18 -6.59 7.76
CA ILE A 89 -0.46 -5.46 8.64
C ILE A 89 -1.97 -5.27 8.74
N PRO A 90 -2.64 -5.87 9.74
CA PRO A 90 -4.03 -5.58 10.02
C PRO A 90 -4.18 -4.21 10.70
N PHE A 91 -5.21 -3.46 10.34
CA PHE A 91 -5.64 -2.28 11.08
C PHE A 91 -6.69 -2.66 12.13
N LEU A 92 -6.91 -1.76 13.11
CA LEU A 92 -8.00 -1.84 14.07
C LEU A 92 -9.36 -1.76 13.36
N ASN A 93 -10.46 -1.85 14.12
CA ASN A 93 -11.84 -1.85 13.59
C ASN A 93 -12.21 -0.54 12.88
N GLY A 94 -11.78 -0.40 11.64
CA GLY A 94 -11.91 0.80 10.84
C GLY A 94 -11.46 0.60 9.41
N SER A 95 -11.49 1.68 8.66
CA SER A 95 -11.10 1.77 7.27
C SER A 95 -10.01 2.83 7.12
N VAL A 96 -8.91 2.45 6.49
CA VAL A 96 -7.77 3.33 6.23
C VAL A 96 -7.79 3.79 4.77
N LYS A 97 -7.51 5.08 4.59
CA LYS A 97 -7.08 5.63 3.31
C LYS A 97 -5.60 5.95 3.40
N LEU A 98 -4.76 5.11 2.78
CA LEU A 98 -3.31 5.20 2.89
C LEU A 98 -2.77 6.21 1.87
N HIS A 99 -1.85 7.08 2.33
CA HIS A 99 -1.30 8.17 1.53
C HIS A 99 0.20 8.02 1.29
N LEU A 100 0.94 7.58 2.29
CA LEU A 100 2.39 7.51 2.28
C LEU A 100 2.87 6.32 3.10
N MET A 101 3.89 5.63 2.59
CA MET A 101 4.70 4.68 3.34
C MET A 101 6.12 5.23 3.40
N ILE A 102 6.68 5.32 4.60
CA ILE A 102 8.08 5.72 4.81
C ILE A 102 8.81 4.50 5.32
N LEU A 103 9.93 4.16 4.68
CA LEU A 103 10.77 3.03 5.04
C LEU A 103 12.13 3.51 5.49
N ARG A 104 12.66 2.87 6.52
CA ARG A 104 14.09 2.92 6.83
C ARG A 104 14.62 1.50 6.75
N THR A 105 15.52 1.27 5.81
CA THR A 105 16.10 -0.03 5.45
C THR A 105 17.61 0.10 5.42
N ASN A 106 18.31 -1.00 5.14
CA ASN A 106 19.72 -0.90 4.80
C ASN A 106 19.90 -0.18 3.46
N GLY A 107 21.02 0.50 3.29
CA GLY A 107 21.36 1.33 2.13
C GLY A 107 22.46 0.76 1.24
N ASP A 108 23.04 -0.36 1.64
CA ASP A 108 24.17 -1.02 1.00
C ASP A 108 23.84 -2.50 0.77
N LYS A 109 24.25 -3.41 1.65
CA LYS A 109 23.84 -4.81 1.60
C LYS A 109 22.40 -4.93 2.10
N TYR A 110 21.72 -6.00 1.71
CA TYR A 110 20.38 -6.34 2.24
C TYR A 110 19.27 -5.30 1.96
N CYS A 111 19.52 -4.33 1.08
CA CYS A 111 18.60 -3.26 0.75
C CYS A 111 17.47 -3.79 -0.16
N PRO A 112 16.19 -3.74 0.26
CA PRO A 112 15.10 -4.17 -0.59
C PRO A 112 15.00 -3.30 -1.84
N LYS A 113 14.67 -3.92 -2.96
CA LYS A 113 14.51 -3.24 -4.25
C LYS A 113 13.06 -3.20 -4.67
N THR A 114 12.41 -4.34 -4.81
CA THR A 114 11.02 -4.39 -5.27
C THR A 114 10.07 -4.60 -4.10
N ILE A 115 9.09 -3.71 -3.96
CA ILE A 115 8.03 -3.85 -2.96
C ILE A 115 6.67 -3.87 -3.64
N GLU A 116 5.93 -4.97 -3.44
CA GLU A 116 4.59 -5.17 -3.96
C GLU A 116 3.57 -5.10 -2.81
N MET A 117 2.39 -4.55 -3.10
CA MET A 117 1.40 -4.22 -2.09
C MET A 117 0.00 -4.71 -2.47
N TRP A 118 -0.70 -5.32 -1.49
CA TRP A 118 -2.11 -5.68 -1.63
C TRP A 118 -2.92 -5.10 -0.47
N LYS A 119 -4.11 -4.59 -0.78
CA LYS A 119 -5.10 -4.22 0.24
C LYS A 119 -6.14 -5.32 0.39
N ASN A 120 -6.54 -5.58 1.63
CA ASN A 120 -7.63 -6.47 2.01
C ASN A 120 -7.48 -7.92 1.50
N ASN A 121 -6.25 -8.34 1.18
CA ASN A 121 -5.94 -9.73 0.86
C ASN A 121 -5.00 -10.29 1.93
N ARG A 122 -5.54 -11.15 2.79
CA ARG A 122 -4.82 -11.81 3.89
C ARG A 122 -4.22 -13.16 3.51
N GLY A 123 -4.58 -13.67 2.33
CA GLY A 123 -4.15 -14.99 1.86
C GLY A 123 -2.99 -14.93 0.88
N ILE A 124 -2.24 -13.82 0.85
CA ILE A 124 -1.02 -13.72 0.06
C ILE A 124 0.08 -14.44 0.83
N ASP A 125 0.70 -15.41 0.20
CA ASP A 125 1.85 -16.19 0.66
C ASP A 125 2.76 -16.47 -0.54
N PHE A 126 3.89 -17.16 -0.33
CA PHE A 126 4.86 -17.43 -1.40
C PHE A 126 4.29 -18.31 -2.54
N ASP A 127 3.30 -19.16 -2.26
CA ASP A 127 2.67 -20.01 -3.28
C ASP A 127 1.64 -19.23 -4.13
N SER A 128 1.02 -18.21 -3.55
CA SER A 128 -0.10 -17.48 -4.14
C SER A 128 0.25 -16.07 -4.63
N VAL A 129 1.37 -15.50 -4.21
CA VAL A 129 1.74 -14.10 -4.50
C VAL A 129 1.79 -13.81 -6.00
N GLU A 130 2.30 -14.74 -6.81
CA GLU A 130 2.38 -14.62 -8.27
C GLU A 130 1.00 -14.80 -8.96
N GLN A 131 0.01 -15.32 -8.25
CA GLN A 131 -1.35 -15.54 -8.79
C GLN A 131 -2.22 -14.29 -8.65
N PHE A 132 -1.91 -13.41 -7.70
CA PHE A 132 -2.69 -12.21 -7.40
C PHE A 132 -1.97 -10.95 -7.87
N LYS A 133 -2.56 -10.22 -8.82
CA LYS A 133 -2.02 -8.93 -9.25
C LYS A 133 -1.89 -7.95 -8.06
N PRO A 134 -0.71 -7.36 -7.81
CA PRO A 134 -0.54 -6.35 -6.77
C PRO A 134 -1.39 -5.12 -7.07
N ASN A 135 -1.91 -4.49 -6.00
CA ASN A 135 -2.62 -3.22 -6.13
C ASN A 135 -1.67 -2.10 -6.53
N PHE A 136 -0.44 -2.16 -6.06
CA PHE A 136 0.62 -1.22 -6.40
C PHE A 136 1.98 -1.87 -6.21
N LYS A 137 2.97 -1.39 -6.97
CA LYS A 137 4.36 -1.83 -6.93
C LYS A 137 5.24 -0.59 -6.90
N VAL A 138 6.25 -0.59 -6.05
CA VAL A 138 7.25 0.47 -5.97
C VAL A 138 8.64 -0.14 -6.10
N GLU A 139 9.55 0.62 -6.69
CA GLU A 139 10.98 0.35 -6.64
C GLU A 139 11.57 1.22 -5.53
N HIS A 140 12.10 0.56 -4.51
CA HIS A 140 12.82 1.17 -3.42
C HIS A 140 14.23 1.52 -3.90
N PRO A 141 14.71 2.77 -3.72
CA PRO A 141 16.04 3.18 -4.13
C PRO A 141 17.10 2.53 -3.24
N HIS A 142 18.30 2.36 -3.75
CA HIS A 142 19.45 1.84 -3.00
C HIS A 142 20.00 2.90 -2.02
N VAL A 143 19.21 3.23 -0.99
CA VAL A 143 19.46 4.28 0.00
C VAL A 143 18.94 3.82 1.35
N GLY A 144 19.71 4.04 2.40
CA GLY A 144 19.37 3.60 3.75
C GLY A 144 20.57 3.62 4.69
N VAL A 145 20.47 2.87 5.77
CA VAL A 145 21.54 2.73 6.77
C VAL A 145 22.66 1.88 6.20
N ALA A 146 23.89 2.37 6.20
CA ALA A 146 25.07 1.70 5.64
C ALA A 146 25.93 1.01 6.72
N VAL A 147 25.30 0.55 7.80
CA VAL A 147 25.96 -0.18 8.89
C VAL A 147 25.17 -1.47 9.09
N ASN A 148 25.88 -2.59 9.04
CA ASN A 148 25.28 -3.92 9.04
C ASN A 148 25.65 -4.68 10.33
N ASP A 149 24.84 -5.66 10.70
CA ASP A 149 25.02 -6.49 11.90
C ASP A 149 25.40 -7.90 11.44
N ASP A 150 26.46 -7.98 10.66
CA ASP A 150 26.92 -9.19 9.99
C ASP A 150 28.10 -9.76 10.76
N ASP A 151 28.20 -11.09 10.85
CA ASP A 151 29.25 -11.77 11.63
C ASP A 151 30.69 -11.46 11.14
N ASP A 152 30.83 -10.94 9.91
CA ASP A 152 32.10 -10.60 9.28
C ASP A 152 32.55 -9.14 9.51
N ASP A 153 31.68 -8.29 10.07
CA ASP A 153 31.99 -6.88 10.30
C ASP A 153 32.28 -6.62 11.79
N ASP A 154 33.42 -5.98 12.09
CA ASP A 154 33.79 -5.62 13.46
C ASP A 154 32.96 -4.42 13.98
N GLU A 155 32.16 -3.79 13.12
CA GLU A 155 31.38 -2.57 13.39
C GLU A 155 29.96 -2.89 13.90
N GLU A 156 29.73 -2.71 15.21
CA GLU A 156 28.40 -2.90 15.80
C GLU A 156 27.41 -1.82 15.33
N VAL A 157 26.22 -2.23 14.88
CA VAL A 157 25.14 -1.29 14.55
C VAL A 157 24.78 -0.44 15.78
N PRO A 158 24.84 0.91 15.69
CA PRO A 158 24.49 1.77 16.81
C PRO A 158 23.00 1.64 17.18
N GLU A 159 22.66 1.91 18.44
CA GLU A 159 21.25 1.87 18.86
C GLU A 159 20.38 2.89 18.14
N THR A 160 20.93 4.08 17.89
CA THR A 160 20.26 5.21 17.24
C THR A 160 21.14 5.80 16.13
N LEU A 161 20.49 6.30 15.08
CA LEU A 161 21.11 7.11 14.05
C LEU A 161 20.19 8.27 13.70
N GLU A 162 20.56 9.48 14.13
CA GLU A 162 19.81 10.72 13.92
C GLU A 162 20.10 11.32 12.54
N SER A 163 19.57 10.67 11.51
CA SER A 163 19.67 11.08 10.11
C SER A 163 18.32 10.89 9.44
N ASP A 164 17.83 11.93 8.76
CA ASP A 164 16.63 11.84 7.92
C ASP A 164 16.96 11.34 6.50
N ALA A 165 18.24 11.30 6.10
CA ALA A 165 18.64 10.91 4.75
C ALA A 165 18.38 9.42 4.44
N ASP A 166 18.25 8.60 5.47
CA ASP A 166 18.06 7.15 5.34
C ASP A 166 16.57 6.77 5.27
N PHE A 167 15.67 7.75 5.39
CA PHE A 167 14.23 7.53 5.27
C PHE A 167 13.78 7.75 3.83
N VAL A 168 13.15 6.74 3.26
CA VAL A 168 12.63 6.79 1.91
C VAL A 168 11.11 6.90 1.93
N GLU A 169 10.59 7.98 1.35
CA GLU A 169 9.15 8.23 1.21
C GLU A 169 8.58 7.62 -0.08
N HIS A 170 7.60 6.72 0.06
CA HIS A 170 6.83 6.12 -1.02
C HIS A 170 5.41 6.67 -1.04
N HIS A 171 5.14 7.63 -1.92
CA HIS A 171 3.80 8.19 -2.11
C HIS A 171 2.88 7.17 -2.77
N LEU A 172 1.76 6.86 -2.12
CA LEU A 172 0.83 5.84 -2.58
C LEU A 172 -0.38 6.47 -3.27
N PRO A 173 -0.87 5.87 -4.36
CA PRO A 173 -2.06 6.36 -5.05
C PRO A 173 -3.29 6.23 -4.14
N ARG A 174 -3.73 7.36 -3.58
CA ARG A 174 -4.82 7.45 -2.59
C ARG A 174 -6.15 6.85 -3.09
N HIS A 175 -6.37 6.84 -4.40
CA HIS A 175 -7.56 6.24 -5.03
C HIS A 175 -7.51 4.71 -5.03
N VAL A 176 -6.31 4.12 -5.10
CA VAL A 176 -6.10 2.67 -4.98
C VAL A 176 -6.22 2.26 -3.52
N PHE A 177 -5.53 2.94 -2.62
CA PHE A 177 -5.47 2.57 -1.20
C PHE A 177 -6.52 3.26 -0.33
N THR A 178 -7.77 3.26 -0.79
CA THR A 178 -8.94 3.57 0.05
C THR A 178 -9.61 2.28 0.54
N GLY A 179 -10.23 2.32 1.72
CA GLY A 179 -10.95 1.16 2.25
C GLY A 179 -10.06 0.07 2.84
N VAL A 180 -8.82 0.39 3.22
CA VAL A 180 -7.83 -0.60 3.67
C VAL A 180 -8.11 -1.00 5.11
N GLN A 181 -8.38 -2.29 5.34
CA GLN A 181 -8.51 -2.92 6.65
C GLN A 181 -7.31 -3.82 6.94
N HIS A 182 -6.64 -4.28 5.89
CA HIS A 182 -5.44 -5.08 5.95
C HIS A 182 -4.52 -4.67 4.81
N LEU A 183 -3.23 -4.50 5.10
CA LEU A 183 -2.19 -4.23 4.11
C LEU A 183 -1.22 -5.40 4.11
N THR A 184 -0.93 -5.93 2.93
CA THR A 184 0.16 -6.91 2.74
C THR A 184 1.27 -6.25 1.96
N LEU A 185 2.50 -6.34 2.46
CA LEU A 185 3.72 -5.92 1.79
C LEU A 185 4.52 -7.16 1.43
N PHE A 186 5.05 -7.21 0.21
CA PHE A 186 5.98 -8.23 -0.23
C PHE A 186 7.27 -7.55 -0.69
N PHE A 187 8.35 -7.78 0.05
CA PHE A 187 9.70 -7.41 -0.35
C PHE A 187 10.21 -8.58 -1.19
N LYS A 188 10.28 -8.38 -2.51
CA LYS A 188 10.42 -9.47 -3.49
C LYS A 188 11.87 -9.80 -3.82
N ASP A 189 12.71 -8.78 -3.86
CA ASP A 189 14.14 -8.86 -4.17
C ASP A 189 14.90 -7.71 -3.49
N ILE A 190 16.22 -7.85 -3.45
CA ILE A 190 17.15 -6.85 -2.92
C ILE A 190 18.13 -6.36 -4.00
N TYR A 191 18.93 -5.36 -3.68
CA TYR A 191 20.11 -5.02 -4.46
C TYR A 191 21.30 -5.90 -4.09
N GLY A 192 22.15 -6.21 -5.08
CA GLY A 192 23.36 -7.02 -4.88
C GLY A 192 23.09 -8.53 -4.96
N ASP A 193 24.02 -9.29 -4.41
CA ASP A 193 24.03 -10.76 -4.46
C ASP A 193 23.86 -11.40 -3.06
N GLU A 194 23.49 -10.59 -2.06
CA GLU A 194 23.19 -11.09 -0.71
C GLU A 194 21.85 -11.84 -0.70
N GLU A 195 21.60 -12.64 0.34
CA GLU A 195 20.41 -13.51 0.44
C GLU A 195 19.48 -13.12 1.61
N GLU A 196 19.71 -11.96 2.22
CA GLU A 196 18.87 -11.45 3.33
C GLU A 196 18.32 -10.06 3.01
N CYS A 197 17.15 -9.74 3.54
CA CYS A 197 16.51 -8.43 3.44
C CYS A 197 16.39 -7.80 4.82
N HIS A 198 16.90 -6.57 4.98
CA HIS A 198 16.94 -5.87 6.27
C HIS A 198 16.06 -4.62 6.29
N ILE A 199 15.21 -4.52 7.32
CA ILE A 199 14.27 -3.41 7.51
C ILE A 199 14.35 -2.92 8.96
N HIS A 200 14.67 -1.64 9.16
CA HIS A 200 14.72 -1.03 10.49
C HIS A 200 13.36 -0.53 10.96
N SER A 201 12.58 0.11 10.06
CA SER A 201 11.27 0.65 10.44
C SER A 201 10.34 0.87 9.25
N ILE A 202 9.04 0.87 9.56
CA ILE A 202 7.96 1.24 8.63
C ILE A 202 7.07 2.26 9.30
N GLU A 203 6.85 3.38 8.62
CA GLU A 203 5.89 4.40 9.00
C GLU A 203 4.80 4.51 7.94
N LEU A 204 3.53 4.40 8.36
CA LEU A 204 2.37 4.51 7.49
C LEU A 204 1.61 5.78 7.83
N ARG A 205 1.33 6.61 6.82
CA ARG A 205 0.51 7.82 6.98
C ARG A 205 -0.74 7.78 6.12
N GLY A 206 -1.84 8.27 6.68
CA GLY A 206 -3.13 8.30 6.00
C GLY A 206 -4.26 8.85 6.86
N GLU A 207 -5.47 8.53 6.46
CA GLU A 207 -6.70 8.83 7.21
C GLU A 207 -7.31 7.54 7.73
N PHE A 208 -7.77 7.53 8.97
CA PHE A 208 -8.49 6.40 9.58
C PHE A 208 -9.92 6.80 9.88
N THR A 209 -10.87 5.97 9.45
CA THR A 209 -12.29 6.10 9.77
C THR A 209 -12.71 4.89 10.59
N GLU A 210 -13.20 5.10 11.80
CA GLU A 210 -13.72 4.00 12.62
C GLU A 210 -14.99 3.43 12.00
N LEU A 211 -15.12 2.09 11.99
CA LEU A 211 -16.32 1.42 11.51
C LEU A 211 -17.21 1.11 12.71
N THR A 212 -18.24 1.93 12.93
CA THR A 212 -19.25 1.63 13.94
C THR A 212 -20.09 0.44 13.49
N LYS A 213 -20.12 -0.61 14.30
CA LYS A 213 -21.09 -1.70 14.14
C LYS A 213 -22.41 -1.26 14.78
N ASP A 214 -23.07 -0.25 14.23
CA ASP A 214 -24.46 -0.04 14.58
C ASP A 214 -25.27 -1.15 13.89
N PRO A 215 -25.90 -2.08 14.62
CA PRO A 215 -26.79 -3.04 13.99
C PRO A 215 -27.91 -2.24 13.33
N VAL A 216 -28.01 -2.32 12.00
CA VAL A 216 -29.23 -1.91 11.31
C VAL A 216 -30.30 -2.90 11.74
N ILE A 217 -31.02 -2.59 12.82
CA ILE A 217 -32.22 -3.33 13.19
C ILE A 217 -33.26 -2.99 12.13
N THR A 218 -33.27 -3.75 11.03
CA THR A 218 -34.42 -3.78 10.14
C THR A 218 -35.54 -4.46 10.91
N ILE A 219 -36.35 -3.65 11.60
CA ILE A 219 -37.68 -4.07 12.02
C ILE A 219 -38.46 -4.25 10.72
N TYR A 220 -38.43 -5.45 10.15
CA TYR A 220 -39.45 -5.84 9.19
C TYR A 220 -40.74 -5.96 9.99
N GLU A 221 -41.58 -4.94 9.91
CA GLU A 221 -42.98 -5.00 10.34
C GLU A 221 -43.74 -5.98 9.44
N ALA A 222 -43.42 -7.28 9.55
CA ALA A 222 -44.23 -8.35 8.99
C ALA A 222 -45.22 -8.83 10.05
N ALA A 223 -46.06 -7.92 10.56
CA ALA A 223 -47.34 -8.33 11.10
C ALA A 223 -48.26 -8.58 9.91
N ALA A 224 -48.41 -9.85 9.50
CA ALA A 224 -49.44 -10.24 8.55
C ALA A 224 -50.79 -9.77 9.09
N ASN A 225 -51.41 -8.76 8.47
CA ASN A 225 -52.73 -8.30 8.85
C ASN A 225 -53.75 -9.37 8.42
N PRO A 226 -54.45 -10.07 9.34
CA PRO A 226 -55.37 -11.15 9.00
C PRO A 226 -56.58 -10.70 8.19
N ALA A 227 -56.77 -9.38 8.02
CA ALA A 227 -57.84 -8.79 7.23
C ALA A 227 -57.63 -8.88 5.70
N ASP A 228 -56.42 -9.15 5.22
CA ASP A 228 -56.09 -9.07 3.78
C ASP A 228 -56.16 -10.42 3.03
N HIS A 229 -56.58 -11.48 3.71
CA HIS A 229 -56.81 -12.79 3.09
C HIS A 229 -58.30 -12.91 2.71
N LYS A 230 -58.59 -12.88 1.40
CA LYS A 230 -59.92 -13.25 0.87
C LYS A 230 -60.28 -14.65 1.35
N LYS A 231 -61.35 -14.77 2.15
CA LYS A 231 -61.92 -16.06 2.54
C LYS A 231 -62.39 -16.78 1.27
N VAL A 232 -61.78 -17.92 0.99
CA VAL A 232 -62.26 -18.84 -0.05
C VAL A 232 -63.58 -19.42 0.44
N GLU A 233 -64.67 -19.10 -0.26
CA GLU A 233 -65.99 -19.66 0.03
C GLU A 233 -65.96 -21.18 -0.13
N ALA A 234 -66.36 -21.89 0.93
CA ALA A 234 -66.55 -23.33 0.89
C ALA A 234 -67.79 -23.64 0.03
N THR A 235 -67.58 -24.25 -1.13
CA THR A 235 -68.65 -24.88 -1.92
C THR A 235 -69.25 -26.04 -1.13
N ASN A 236 -70.43 -25.83 -0.55
CA ASN A 236 -71.27 -26.88 0.04
C ASN A 236 -71.79 -27.81 -1.07
N TYR A 237 -71.13 -28.95 -1.28
CA TYR A 237 -71.80 -30.12 -1.86
C TYR A 237 -72.56 -30.84 -0.74
N LEU A 238 -73.82 -30.46 -0.57
CA LEU A 238 -74.79 -31.20 0.23
C LEU A 238 -75.15 -32.49 -0.51
N MET A 239 -74.73 -33.62 0.07
CA MET A 239 -75.31 -34.94 -0.15
C MET A 239 -76.72 -34.99 0.48
N SER A 240 -77.74 -35.22 -0.34
CA SER A 240 -78.98 -35.99 -0.06
C SER A 240 -79.90 -35.85 -1.30
N MET A 241 -80.77 -36.76 -1.72
CA MET A 241 -81.23 -38.07 -1.29
C MET A 241 -82.06 -38.63 -2.46
N ASN A 242 -81.96 -39.94 -2.73
CA ASN A 242 -83.08 -40.89 -2.78
C ASN A 242 -82.57 -42.29 -3.12
#